data_AF-A0A0N5AH36-F1
#
_entry.id   AF-A0A0N5AH36-F1
#
_cell.length_a   1.000
_cell.length_b   1.000
_cell.length_c   1.000
_cell.angle_alpha   90.00
_cell.angle_beta   90.00
_cell.angle_gamma   90.00
#
_symmetry.space_group_name_H-M   'P 1'
#
loop_
_entity.id
_entity.type
_entity.pdbx_description
1 polymer ?
#
loop_
_entity_poly.entity_id
_entity_poly.type
_entity_poly.pdbx_seq_one_letter_code
_entity_poly.pdbx_strand_id
1 'polypeptide(L)' 'MTEYYNSDDVDKLKEAVAILAGWRARMGDSLHVAAEMTDLLLRAIIMDLETDPNDWFKLGYLRTVYGIAIIRLSV' A
#
# COMPACT_ATOMS: atom_id res chain seq x y z
N MET A 1 2.11 9.27 -14.45
CA MET A 1 1.33 9.05 -13.20
C MET A 1 0.90 7.59 -13.08
N THR A 2 0.27 6.99 -14.09
CA THR A 2 -0.15 5.57 -14.11
C THR A 2 1.00 4.56 -14.15
N GLU A 3 2.17 4.94 -14.67
CA GLU A 3 3.34 4.05 -14.74
C GLU A 3 3.90 3.62 -13.37
N TYR A 4 3.65 4.40 -12.32
CA TYR A 4 4.14 4.07 -10.97
C TYR A 4 3.27 3.03 -10.27
N TYR A 5 1.96 3.08 -10.46
CA TYR A 5 0.99 2.24 -9.74
C TYR A 5 0.89 0.81 -10.31
N ASN A 6 1.36 0.59 -11.54
CA ASN A 6 1.36 -0.71 -12.23
C ASN A 6 2.77 -1.30 -12.38
N SER A 7 3.74 -0.80 -11.61
CA SER A 7 5.13 -1.21 -11.72
C SER A 7 5.47 -2.32 -10.73
N ASP A 8 6.18 -3.35 -11.17
CA ASP A 8 6.78 -4.37 -10.29
C ASP A 8 8.05 -3.87 -9.57
N ASP A 9 8.51 -2.66 -9.92
CA ASP A 9 9.64 -1.99 -9.27
C ASP A 9 9.22 -1.41 -7.91
N VAL A 10 9.77 -2.00 -6.84
CA VAL A 10 9.53 -1.61 -5.45
C VAL A 10 9.84 -0.14 -5.18
N ASP A 11 10.88 0.43 -5.79
CA ASP A 11 11.27 1.83 -5.52
C ASP A 11 10.26 2.80 -6.13
N LYS A 12 9.68 2.47 -7.29
CA LYS A 12 8.58 3.24 -7.89
C LYS A 12 7.29 3.16 -7.07
N LEU A 13 7.00 2.00 -6.48
CA LEU A 13 5.86 1.83 -5.58
C LEU A 13 6.06 2.66 -4.28
N LYS A 14 7.29 2.70 -3.73
CA LYS A 14 7.64 3.55 -2.58
C LYS A 14 7.49 5.03 -2.90
N GLU A 15 7.86 5.47 -4.11
CA GLU A 15 7.63 6.84 -4.57
C GLU A 15 6.13 7.18 -4.64
N ALA A 16 5.30 6.27 -5.16
CA ALA A 16 3.84 6.43 -5.19
C ALA A 16 3.25 6.57 -3.77
N VAL A 17 3.70 5.74 -2.82
CA VAL A 17 3.32 5.85 -1.40
C VAL A 17 3.73 7.21 -0.81
N ALA A 18 4.93 7.71 -1.13
CA ALA A 18 5.38 9.02 -0.65
C ALA A 18 4.51 10.17 -1.19
N ILE A 19 4.07 10.09 -2.45
CA ILE A 19 3.14 11.06 -3.04
C ILE A 19 1.80 11.05 -2.29
N LEU A 20 1.23 9.88 -2.05
CA LEU A 20 -0.03 9.72 -1.31
C LEU A 20 0.08 10.19 0.14
N ALA A 21 1.18 9.90 0.81
CA ALA A 21 1.48 10.41 2.15
C ALA A 21 1.54 11.94 2.16
N GLY A 22 2.14 12.55 1.12
CA GLY A 22 2.14 14.00 0.94
C GLY A 22 0.74 14.58 0.73
N TRP A 23 -0.14 13.86 0.04
CA TRP A 23 -1.54 14.28 -0.13
C TRP A 23 -2.29 14.21 1.20
N ARG A 24 -2.12 13.11 1.95
CA ARG A 24 -2.68 12.93 3.29
C ARG A 24 -2.23 14.03 4.25
N ALA A 25 -0.94 14.38 4.24
CA ALA A 25 -0.41 15.45 5.09
C ALA A 25 -1.02 16.83 4.78
N ARG A 26 -1.41 17.08 3.52
CA ARG A 26 -2.02 18.35 3.12
C ARG A 26 -3.54 18.39 3.30
N MET A 27 -4.23 17.28 3.04
CA MET A 27 -5.69 17.22 3.03
C MET A 27 -6.29 16.68 4.32
N GLY A 28 -5.49 16.03 5.17
CA GLY A 28 -5.96 15.38 6.39
C GLY A 28 -7.11 14.42 6.10
N ASP A 29 -8.21 14.57 6.83
CA ASP A 29 -9.41 13.75 6.70
C ASP A 29 -10.23 14.04 5.44
N SER A 30 -9.86 15.06 4.65
CA SER A 30 -10.51 15.38 3.38
C SER A 30 -9.91 14.61 2.18
N LEU A 31 -8.89 13.77 2.41
CA LEU A 31 -8.33 12.92 1.37
C LEU A 31 -9.39 11.94 0.85
N HIS A 32 -9.52 11.85 -0.47
CA HIS A 32 -10.47 10.94 -1.08
C HIS A 32 -10.19 9.49 -0.66
N VAL A 33 -11.23 8.75 -0.29
CA VAL A 33 -11.13 7.37 0.21
C VAL A 33 -10.35 6.46 -0.75
N ALA A 34 -10.54 6.62 -2.06
CA ALA A 34 -9.76 5.86 -3.06
C ALA A 34 -8.24 6.06 -2.93
N ALA A 35 -7.77 7.26 -2.57
CA ALA A 35 -6.35 7.53 -2.37
C ALA A 35 -5.84 6.89 -1.06
N GLU A 36 -6.66 6.87 0.00
CA GLU A 36 -6.34 6.13 1.23
C GLU A 36 -6.27 4.61 0.99
N MET A 37 -7.22 4.06 0.24
CA MET A 37 -7.23 2.64 -0.12
C MET A 37 -6.03 2.27 -1.01
N THR A 38 -5.67 3.15 -1.96
CA THR A 38 -4.49 2.96 -2.80
C THR A 38 -3.20 2.94 -1.98
N ASP A 39 -3.06 3.82 -0.97
CA ASP A 39 -1.89 3.81 -0.07
C ASP A 39 -1.77 2.48 0.70
N LEU A 40 -2.88 1.99 1.26
CA LEU A 40 -2.91 0.72 1.99
C LEU A 40 -2.55 -0.48 1.10
N LEU A 41 -3.10 -0.54 -0.11
CA LEU A 41 -2.82 -1.61 -1.07
C LEU A 41 -1.35 -1.59 -1.52
N LEU A 42 -0.81 -0.43 -1.85
CA LEU A 42 0.59 -0.31 -2.26
C LEU A 42 1.55 -0.76 -1.16
N ARG A 43 1.27 -0.41 0.10
CA ARG A 43 2.07 -0.87 1.25
C ARG A 43 2.02 -2.40 1.41
N ALA A 44 0.86 -3.01 1.17
CA ALA A 44 0.73 -4.47 1.20
C ALA A 44 1.53 -5.14 0.08
N ILE A 45 1.45 -4.60 -1.15
CA ILE A 45 2.18 -5.10 -2.32
C ILE A 45 3.69 -4.95 -2.14
N ILE A 46 4.17 -3.80 -1.66
CA ILE A 46 5.60 -3.59 -1.36
C ILE A 46 6.08 -4.61 -0.33
N MET A 47 5.30 -4.84 0.73
CA MET A 47 5.65 -5.83 1.74
C MET A 47 5.68 -7.25 1.17
N ASP A 48 4.76 -7.60 0.28
CA ASP A 48 4.74 -8.89 -0.41
C ASP A 48 6.03 -9.09 -1.21
N LEU A 49 6.40 -8.10 -2.02
CA LEU A 49 7.61 -8.11 -2.85
C LEU A 49 8.90 -8.19 -2.02
N GLU A 50 8.92 -7.64 -0.81
CA GLU A 50 10.08 -7.65 0.09
C GLU A 50 10.09 -8.83 1.08
N THR A 51 9.03 -9.64 1.15
CA THR A 51 8.92 -10.74 2.10
C THR A 51 9.64 -11.99 1.59
N ASP A 52 10.58 -12.51 2.39
CA ASP A 52 11.17 -13.83 2.14
C ASP A 52 10.10 -14.92 2.33
N PRO A 53 9.87 -15.80 1.34
CA PRO A 53 8.92 -16.91 1.46
C PRO A 53 9.19 -17.86 2.64
N ASN A 54 10.40 -17.85 3.21
CA ASN A 54 10.75 -18.68 4.36
C ASN A 54 10.51 -17.96 5.71
N ASP A 55 10.21 -16.66 5.70
CA ASP A 55 9.91 -15.89 6.90
C ASP A 55 8.41 -15.99 7.24
N TRP A 56 8.06 -17.06 7.96
CA TRP A 56 6.69 -17.36 8.37
C TRP A 56 6.02 -16.24 9.18
N PHE A 57 6.80 -15.45 9.93
CA PHE A 57 6.29 -14.34 10.72
C PHE A 57 5.86 -13.18 9.82
N LYS A 58 6.73 -12.79 8.86
CA LYS A 58 6.38 -11.77 7.86
C LYS A 58 5.22 -12.19 6.97
N LEU A 59 5.13 -13.46 6.59
CA LEU A 59 3.98 -13.98 5.84
C LEU A 59 2.66 -13.87 6.64
N GLY A 60 2.69 -14.14 7.94
CA GLY A 60 1.53 -13.95 8.82
C GLY A 60 1.12 -12.47 8.92
N TYR A 61 2.10 -11.58 9.04
CA TYR A 61 1.87 -10.14 9.06
C TYR A 61 1.32 -9.62 7.72
N LEU A 62 1.89 -10.06 6.60
CA LEU A 62 1.45 -9.73 5.26
C LEU A 62 -0.03 -10.05 5.02
N ARG A 63 -0.47 -11.25 5.43
CA ARG A 63 -1.90 -11.64 5.38
C ARG A 63 -2.79 -10.70 6.18
N THR A 64 -2.29 -10.22 7.33
CA THR A 64 -3.03 -9.27 8.17
C THR A 64 -3.15 -7.91 7.48
N VAL A 65 -2.06 -7.41 6.87
CA VAL A 65 -2.05 -6.13 6.13
C VAL A 65 -3.01 -6.18 4.93
N TYR A 66 -2.95 -7.25 4.12
CA TYR A 66 -3.91 -7.45 3.04
C TYR A 66 -5.35 -7.56 3.54
N GLY A 67 -5.59 -8.28 4.64
CA GLY A 67 -6.91 -8.39 5.24
C GLY A 67 -7.50 -7.03 5.64
N ILE A 68 -6.69 -6.17 6.28
CA ILE A 68 -7.09 -4.80 6.64
C ILE A 68 -7.43 -3.99 5.38
N ALA A 69 -6.60 -4.06 4.34
CA ALA A 69 -6.83 -3.35 3.09
C ALA A 69 -8.14 -3.78 2.42
N ILE A 70 -8.41 -5.09 2.33
CA ILE A 70 -9.62 -5.65 1.72
C ILE A 70 -10.87 -5.27 2.51
N ILE A 71 -10.84 -5.36 3.85
CA ILE A 71 -11.96 -4.96 4.70
C ILE A 71 -12.27 -3.48 4.47
N ARG A 72 -11.25 -2.63 4.39
CA ARG A 72 -11.42 -1.19 4.16
C ARG A 72 -11.93 -0.84 2.76
N LEU A 73 -11.68 -1.70 1.76
CA LEU A 73 -12.25 -1.59 0.40
C LEU A 73 -13.72 -2.03 0.32
N SER A 74 -14.16 -2.90 1.23
CA SER A 74 -15.48 -3.53 1.20
C SER A 74 -16.56 -2.75 1.96
N VAL A 75 -16.18 -1.65 2.63
CA VAL A 75 -17.03 -0.78 3.45
C VAL A 75 -17.14 0.58 2.79
#